data_AF-A0A843HBI8-F1
#
_entry.id   AF-A0A843HBI8-F1
#
_cell.length_a   1.000
_cell.length_b   1.000
_cell.length_c   1.000
_cell.angle_alpha   90.00
_cell.angle_beta   90.00
_cell.angle_gamma   90.00
#
_symmetry.space_group_name_H-M   'P 1'
#
loop_
_entity.id
_entity.type
_entity.pdbx_description
1 polymer ?
#
loop_
_entity_poly.entity_id
_entity_poly.type
_entity_poly.pdbx_seq_one_letter_code
_entity_poly.pdbx_strand_id
1 'polypeptide(L)'
;FAELNDMLNLGKVGEHRRLRSHMLRKFHASYLLNAGMSKDDVNSLQGKTQNSTDESYFYNDPKKLQKKYIKYMGAITINLDVNNLEIKSPEYVELENKNKELQRKYDENIKALWSELDNMKIRSNTWEKLQQGD
;
A
#
# COMPACT_ATOMS: atom_id res chain seq x y z
N PHE A 1 0.83 -19.20 21.69
CA PHE A 1 0.83 -18.35 22.92
C PHE A 1 1.36 -19.05 24.16
N ALA A 2 1.24 -20.39 24.29
CA ALA A 2 1.76 -21.10 25.46
C ALA A 2 3.25 -20.82 25.72
N GLU A 3 4.11 -21.18 24.76
CA GLU A 3 5.56 -20.94 24.80
C GLU A 3 5.91 -19.48 25.12
N LEU A 4 5.26 -18.53 24.45
CA LEU A 4 5.53 -17.10 24.67
C LEU A 4 5.12 -16.61 26.07
N ASN A 5 4.06 -17.17 26.67
CA ASN A 5 3.74 -16.88 28.08
C ASN A 5 4.80 -17.43 29.03
N ASP A 6 5.33 -18.61 28.71
CA ASP A 6 6.31 -19.31 29.54
C ASP A 6 7.67 -18.60 29.44
N MET A 7 8.09 -18.21 28.24
CA MET A 7 9.29 -17.39 27.99
C MET A 7 9.24 -16.04 28.72
N LEU A 8 8.09 -15.37 28.69
CA LEU A 8 7.89 -14.07 29.34
C LEU A 8 7.53 -14.17 30.83
N ASN A 9 7.49 -15.39 31.37
CA ASN A 9 7.10 -15.69 32.76
C ASN A 9 5.82 -14.97 33.22
N LEU A 10 4.81 -14.88 32.34
CA LEU A 10 3.60 -14.09 32.60
C LEU A 10 2.64 -14.77 33.58
N GLY A 11 2.80 -16.08 33.81
CA GLY A 11 1.92 -16.86 34.66
C GLY A 11 0.48 -16.99 34.14
N LYS A 12 -0.44 -17.28 35.07
CA LYS A 12 -1.87 -17.53 34.79
C LYS A 12 -2.75 -16.66 35.68
N VAL A 13 -4.01 -16.52 35.28
CA VAL A 13 -5.12 -16.00 36.11
C VAL A 13 -6.22 -17.06 36.05
N GLY A 14 -6.48 -17.71 37.19
CA GLY A 14 -7.24 -18.96 37.23
C GLY A 14 -6.63 -20.01 36.31
N GLU A 15 -7.47 -20.70 35.53
CA GLU A 15 -7.05 -21.72 34.58
C GLU A 15 -6.38 -21.17 33.30
N HIS A 16 -6.40 -19.86 33.09
CA HIS A 16 -6.03 -19.27 31.81
C HIS A 16 -4.69 -18.51 31.86
N ARG A 17 -3.80 -18.81 30.90
CA ARG A 17 -2.54 -18.05 30.68
C ARG A 17 -2.82 -16.58 30.36
N ARG A 18 -1.99 -15.66 30.83
CA ARG A 18 -2.28 -14.21 30.72
C ARG A 18 -2.35 -13.69 29.29
N LEU A 19 -1.37 -14.04 28.45
CA LEU A 19 -1.37 -13.67 27.03
C LEU A 19 -2.18 -14.68 26.21
N ARG A 20 -3.24 -14.20 25.55
CA ARG A 20 -4.16 -14.99 24.73
C ARG A 20 -4.49 -14.23 23.45
N SER A 21 -4.94 -14.94 22.42
CA SER A 21 -5.39 -14.33 21.15
C SER A 21 -6.44 -13.23 21.38
N HIS A 22 -7.33 -13.42 22.37
CA HIS A 22 -8.35 -12.43 22.73
C HIS A 22 -7.75 -11.11 23.23
N MET A 23 -6.58 -11.13 23.86
CA MET A 23 -5.89 -9.90 24.30
C MET A 23 -5.36 -9.11 23.11
N LEU A 24 -4.88 -9.78 22.06
CA LEU A 24 -4.51 -9.11 20.80
C LEU A 24 -5.73 -8.49 20.12
N ARG A 25 -6.89 -9.18 20.13
CA ARG A 25 -8.15 -8.61 19.62
C ARG A 25 -8.59 -7.37 20.41
N LYS A 26 -8.44 -7.38 21.74
CA LYS A 26 -8.70 -6.22 22.60
C LYS A 26 -7.72 -5.09 22.32
N PHE A 27 -6.42 -5.38 22.26
CA PHE A 27 -5.37 -4.42 21.90
C PHE A 27 -5.70 -3.74 20.57
N HIS A 28 -5.95 -4.52 19.52
CA HIS A 28 -6.33 -4.00 18.20
C HIS A 28 -7.52 -3.04 18.26
N ALA A 29 -8.61 -3.44 18.95
CA ALA A 29 -9.79 -2.58 19.06
C ALA A 29 -9.50 -1.31 19.85
N SER A 30 -8.89 -1.43 21.04
CA SER A 30 -8.63 -0.30 21.93
C SER A 30 -7.69 0.72 21.30
N TYR A 31 -6.62 0.28 20.63
CA TYR A 31 -5.66 1.18 20.02
C TYR A 31 -6.23 1.89 18.79
N LEU A 32 -7.01 1.21 17.95
CA LEU A 32 -7.68 1.86 16.82
C LEU A 32 -8.73 2.88 17.28
N LEU A 33 -9.50 2.56 18.33
CA LEU A 33 -10.44 3.50 18.95
C LEU A 33 -9.72 4.73 19.50
N ASN A 34 -8.63 4.53 20.24
CA ASN A 34 -7.83 5.61 20.81
C ASN A 34 -7.17 6.48 19.73
N ALA A 35 -6.84 5.89 18.58
CA ALA A 35 -6.33 6.63 17.42
C ALA A 35 -7.42 7.42 16.68
N GLY A 36 -8.70 7.28 17.05
CA GLY A 36 -9.83 8.01 16.49
C GLY A 36 -10.61 7.27 15.41
N MET A 37 -10.43 5.96 15.26
CA MET A 37 -11.28 5.15 14.39
C MET A 37 -12.65 4.93 15.02
N SER A 38 -13.72 4.94 14.23
CA SER A 38 -15.08 4.74 14.75
C SER A 38 -15.27 3.31 15.28
N LYS A 39 -16.12 3.17 16.29
CA LYS A 39 -16.46 1.86 16.88
C LYS A 39 -17.06 0.91 15.85
N ASP A 40 -17.84 1.43 14.90
CA ASP A 40 -18.50 0.63 13.87
C ASP A 40 -17.52 0.14 12.82
N ASP A 41 -16.55 0.98 12.41
CA ASP A 41 -15.46 0.58 11.54
C ASP A 41 -14.60 -0.51 12.23
N VAL A 42 -14.25 -0.33 13.52
CA VAL A 42 -13.46 -1.31 14.29
C VAL A 42 -14.23 -2.63 14.47
N ASN A 43 -15.52 -2.57 14.76
CA ASN A 43 -16.37 -3.76 14.86
C ASN A 43 -16.47 -4.50 13.52
N SER A 44 -16.63 -3.75 12.42
CA SER A 44 -16.66 -4.28 11.07
C SER A 44 -15.35 -4.96 10.69
N LEU A 45 -14.20 -4.36 11.02
CA LEU A 45 -12.89 -4.97 10.85
C LEU A 45 -12.73 -6.29 11.63
N GLN A 46 -13.38 -6.40 12.79
CA GLN A 46 -13.36 -7.60 13.62
C GLN A 46 -14.49 -8.59 13.30
N GLY A 47 -15.28 -8.35 12.25
CA GLY A 47 -16.42 -9.19 11.89
C GLY A 47 -17.47 -9.32 13.00
N LYS A 48 -17.66 -8.27 13.80
CA LYS A 48 -18.76 -8.22 14.77
C LYS A 48 -20.03 -7.79 14.05
N THR A 49 -21.08 -8.56 14.23
CA THR A 49 -22.43 -8.27 13.73
C THR A 49 -22.87 -6.89 14.21
N GLN A 50 -23.47 -6.10 13.32
CA GLN A 50 -24.09 -4.84 13.71
C GLN A 50 -25.45 -5.13 14.36
N ASN A 51 -26.01 -4.15 15.07
CA ASN A 51 -27.37 -4.32 15.58
C ASN A 51 -28.33 -4.50 14.40
N SER A 52 -29.30 -5.40 14.52
CA SER A 52 -30.22 -5.79 13.44
C SER A 52 -31.03 -4.63 12.84
N THR A 53 -31.06 -3.48 13.51
CA THR A 53 -31.74 -2.26 13.06
C THR A 53 -30.89 -1.41 12.09
N ASP A 54 -29.56 -1.56 12.10
CA ASP A 54 -28.63 -0.75 11.31
C ASP A 54 -28.12 -1.47 10.04
N GLU A 55 -28.17 -2.80 10.02
CA GLU A 55 -27.68 -3.63 8.90
C GLU A 55 -28.40 -3.33 7.56
N SER A 56 -29.65 -2.86 7.59
CA SER A 56 -30.40 -2.56 6.37
C SER A 56 -30.00 -1.25 5.68
N TYR A 57 -29.31 -0.34 6.37
CA TYR A 57 -29.02 1.01 5.87
C TYR A 57 -27.52 1.27 5.61
N PHE A 58 -26.61 0.51 6.22
CA PHE A 58 -25.18 0.77 6.16
C PHE A 58 -24.40 -0.40 5.56
N TYR A 59 -24.36 -0.49 4.23
CA TYR A 59 -23.35 -1.31 3.55
C TYR A 59 -21.98 -0.64 3.69
N ASN A 60 -21.14 -1.18 4.56
CA ASN A 60 -19.74 -0.75 4.67
C ASN A 60 -18.99 -1.15 3.40
N ASP A 61 -18.70 -0.16 2.54
CA ASP A 61 -17.84 -0.33 1.37
C ASP A 61 -16.45 -0.83 1.82
N PRO A 62 -16.07 -2.08 1.46
CA PRO A 62 -14.80 -2.67 1.89
C PRO A 62 -13.58 -1.83 1.50
N LYS A 63 -13.63 -1.13 0.35
CA LYS A 63 -12.52 -0.29 -0.13
C LYS A 63 -12.36 0.95 0.74
N LYS A 64 -13.47 1.54 1.21
CA LYS A 64 -13.41 2.68 2.13
C LYS A 64 -12.89 2.25 3.50
N LEU A 65 -13.35 1.09 4.00
CA LEU A 65 -12.88 0.55 5.27
C LEU A 65 -11.38 0.25 5.24
N GLN A 66 -10.88 -0.35 4.14
CA GLN A 66 -9.46 -0.58 3.92
C GLN A 66 -8.64 0.72 3.96
N LYS A 67 -9.06 1.75 3.24
CA LYS A 67 -8.38 3.06 3.23
C LYS A 67 -8.34 3.70 4.62
N LYS A 68 -9.45 3.63 5.36
CA LYS A 68 -9.50 4.10 6.75
C LYS A 68 -8.52 3.30 7.62
N TYR A 69 -8.51 1.97 7.51
CA TYR A 69 -7.62 1.12 8.30
C TYR A 69 -6.14 1.45 8.08
N ILE A 70 -5.71 1.63 6.82
CA ILE A 70 -4.33 2.00 6.48
C ILE A 70 -3.91 3.31 7.20
N LYS A 71 -4.81 4.30 7.28
CA LYS A 71 -4.54 5.58 7.97
C LYS A 71 -4.23 5.38 9.47
N TYR A 72 -4.90 4.43 10.13
CA TYR A 72 -4.73 4.17 11.57
C TYR A 72 -3.77 3.02 11.89
N MET A 73 -3.23 2.35 10.87
CA MET A 73 -2.37 1.17 11.02
C MET A 73 -1.14 1.47 11.88
N GLY A 74 -0.58 2.69 11.79
CA GLY A 74 0.55 3.12 12.61
C GLY A 74 0.31 3.03 14.12
N ALA A 75 -0.94 3.03 14.59
CA ALA A 75 -1.27 2.91 16.02
C ALA A 75 -1.17 1.47 16.55
N ILE A 76 -1.25 0.46 15.67
CA ILE A 76 -1.23 -0.96 16.03
C ILE A 76 0.04 -1.67 15.54
N THR A 77 0.80 -1.04 14.65
CA THR A 77 2.10 -1.55 14.20
C THR A 77 3.16 -1.29 15.26
N ILE A 78 3.87 -2.35 15.65
CA ILE A 78 5.07 -2.23 16.47
C ILE A 78 6.21 -1.86 15.52
N ASN A 79 6.46 -0.56 15.36
CA ASN A 79 7.57 -0.05 14.54
C ASN A 79 8.91 -0.38 15.23
N LEU A 80 9.40 -1.60 15.02
CA LEU A 80 10.78 -2.01 15.28
C LEU A 80 11.63 -1.58 14.07
N ASP A 81 11.97 -0.29 13.95
CA ASP A 81 12.81 0.25 12.87
C ASP A 81 12.68 -0.51 11.54
N VAL A 82 11.44 -0.73 11.09
CA VAL A 82 11.11 -1.49 9.87
C VAL A 82 11.36 -0.61 8.63
N ASN A 83 12.23 0.38 8.75
CA ASN A 83 12.67 1.24 7.66
C ASN A 83 13.52 0.48 6.63
N ASN A 84 13.81 -0.82 6.84
CA ASN A 84 14.70 -1.63 5.99
C ASN A 84 14.10 -2.91 5.40
N LEU A 85 12.80 -3.17 5.58
CA LEU A 85 12.15 -4.31 4.91
C LEU A 85 11.27 -3.80 3.78
N GLU A 86 11.89 -3.49 2.63
CA GLU A 86 11.18 -3.39 1.35
C GLU A 86 10.61 -4.76 0.96
N ILE A 87 9.56 -5.22 1.67
CA ILE A 87 8.83 -6.43 1.30
C ILE A 87 7.86 -6.02 0.19
N LYS A 88 8.38 -5.92 -1.02
CA LYS A 88 7.58 -5.83 -2.24
C LYS A 88 7.05 -7.22 -2.57
N SER A 89 5.76 -7.34 -2.90
CA SER A 89 5.22 -8.61 -3.38
C SER A 89 5.89 -8.98 -4.72
N PRO A 90 6.00 -10.27 -5.07
CA PRO A 90 6.59 -10.68 -6.35
C PRO A 90 5.91 -9.98 -7.55
N GLU A 91 4.59 -9.84 -7.51
CA GLU A 91 3.82 -9.18 -8.57
C GLU A 91 4.15 -7.68 -8.66
N TYR A 92 4.37 -7.02 -7.53
CA TYR A 92 4.76 -5.60 -7.50
C TYR A 92 6.15 -5.39 -8.10
N VAL A 93 7.11 -6.28 -7.78
CA VAL A 93 8.47 -6.23 -8.34
C VAL A 93 8.44 -6.43 -9.85
N GLU A 94 7.66 -7.40 -10.35
CA GLU A 94 7.49 -7.62 -11.78
C GLU A 94 6.89 -6.40 -12.49
N LEU A 95 5.87 -5.79 -11.89
CA LEU A 95 5.20 -4.63 -12.46
C LEU A 95 6.15 -3.42 -12.48
N GLU A 96 6.92 -3.20 -11.41
CA GLU A 96 7.92 -2.14 -11.33
C GLU A 96 9.02 -2.31 -12.40
N ASN A 97 9.50 -3.54 -12.60
CA ASN A 97 10.48 -3.84 -13.63
C ASN A 97 9.94 -3.61 -15.05
N LYS A 98 8.72 -4.08 -15.34
CA LYS A 98 8.05 -3.82 -16.62
C LYS A 98 7.88 -2.33 -16.88
N ASN A 99 7.49 -1.56 -15.85
CA ASN A 99 7.29 -0.13 -15.99
C ASN A 99 8.62 0.60 -16.28
N LYS A 100 9.71 0.22 -15.61
CA LYS A 100 11.06 0.73 -15.90
C LYS A 100 11.51 0.40 -17.33
N GLU A 101 11.26 -0.83 -17.79
CA GLU A 101 11.61 -1.24 -19.15
C GLU A 101 10.82 -0.45 -20.21
N LEU A 102 9.52 -0.26 -19.98
CA LEU A 102 8.66 0.56 -20.84
C LEU A 102 9.13 2.00 -20.88
N GLN A 103 9.49 2.58 -19.73
CA GLN A 103 10.01 3.95 -19.68
C GLN A 103 11.30 4.08 -20.48
N ARG A 104 12.23 3.12 -20.33
CA ARG A 104 13.48 3.12 -21.11
C ARG A 104 13.20 3.08 -22.62
N LYS A 105 12.31 2.19 -23.07
CA LYS A 105 11.93 2.11 -24.49
C LYS A 105 11.28 3.39 -24.99
N TYR A 106 10.45 4.02 -24.15
CA TYR A 106 9.83 5.29 -24.46
C TYR A 106 10.87 6.40 -24.64
N ASP A 107 11.84 6.49 -23.74
CA ASP A 107 12.92 7.48 -23.79
C ASP A 107 13.84 7.26 -25.00
N GLU A 108 14.19 6.01 -25.31
CA GLU A 108 14.96 5.63 -26.51
C GLU A 108 14.23 6.03 -27.80
N ASN A 109 12.92 5.74 -27.88
CA ASN A 109 12.10 6.11 -29.03
C ASN A 109 11.99 7.63 -29.19
N ILE A 110 11.80 8.37 -28.11
CA ILE A 110 11.77 9.84 -28.14
C ILE A 110 13.10 10.37 -28.68
N LYS A 111 14.23 9.86 -28.19
CA LYS A 111 15.56 10.30 -28.63
C LYS A 111 15.78 10.02 -30.11
N ALA A 112 15.35 8.84 -30.59
CA ALA A 112 15.42 8.49 -32.01
C ALA A 112 14.58 9.45 -32.87
N LEU A 113 13.36 9.75 -32.45
CA LEU A 113 12.47 10.70 -33.15
C LEU A 113 13.06 12.11 -33.22
N TRP A 114 13.69 12.60 -32.16
CA TRP A 114 14.35 13.91 -32.18
C TRP A 114 15.54 13.94 -33.16
N SER A 115 16.35 12.89 -33.17
CA SER A 115 17.47 12.76 -34.11
C SER A 115 16.99 12.71 -35.57
N GLU A 116 15.92 11.96 -35.85
CA GLU A 116 15.28 11.91 -37.17
C GLU A 116 14.81 13.30 -37.60
N LEU A 117 14.13 14.03 -36.70
CA LEU A 117 13.60 15.36 -36.96
C LEU A 117 14.73 16.37 -37.27
N ASP A 118 15.84 16.32 -36.55
CA ASP A 118 17.00 17.17 -36.78
C ASP A 118 17.67 16.87 -38.12
N ASN A 119 17.82 15.58 -38.46
CA ASN A 119 18.31 15.16 -39.78
C ASN A 119 17.38 15.66 -40.90
N MET A 120 16.05 15.60 -40.70
CA MET A 120 15.09 16.12 -41.67
C MET A 120 15.21 17.63 -41.86
N LYS A 121 15.39 18.41 -40.79
CA LYS A 121 15.61 19.87 -40.86
C LYS A 121 16.90 20.21 -41.62
N ILE A 122 17.99 19.50 -41.34
CA ILE A 122 19.28 19.69 -42.03
C ILE A 122 19.11 19.47 -43.53
N ARG A 123 18.46 18.36 -43.93
CA ARG A 123 18.17 18.08 -45.34
C ARG A 123 17.32 19.17 -45.98
N SER A 124 16.21 19.59 -45.34
CA SER A 124 15.32 20.66 -45.86
C SER A 124 16.08 21.95 -46.14
N ASN A 125 16.88 22.42 -45.17
CA ASN A 125 17.69 23.63 -45.32
C ASN A 125 18.74 23.51 -46.44
N THR A 126 19.22 22.29 -46.70
CA THR A 126 20.18 22.02 -47.77
C THR A 126 19.50 22.10 -49.14
N TRP A 127 18.29 21.56 -49.28
CA TRP A 127 17.49 21.65 -50.50
C TRP A 127 17.06 23.09 -50.82
N GLU A 128 16.66 23.88 -49.83
CA GLU A 128 16.30 25.29 -50.01
C GLU A 128 17.47 26.14 -50.52
N LYS A 129 18.69 25.91 -50.01
CA LYS A 129 19.91 26.59 -50.47
C LYS A 129 20.28 26.24 -51.92
N LEU A 130 19.98 25.02 -52.36
CA LEU A 130 20.21 24.59 -53.74
C LEU A 130 19.18 25.18 -54.72
N GLN A 131 17.99 25.58 -54.24
CA GLN A 131 16.94 26.20 -55.07
C GLN A 131 17.07 27.74 -55.17
N GLN A 132 17.84 28.38 -54.30
CA GLN A 132 18.07 29.84 -54.32
C GLN A 132 19.38 30.25 -55.04
N GLY A 133 20.04 29.31 -55.71
CA GLY A 133 21.23 29.57 -56.53
C GLY A 133 20.91 29.64 -58.03
N ASP A 134 20.48 30.82 -58.46
CA ASP A 134 20.75 31.47 -59.75
C ASP A 134 21.09 32.95 -59.44
#